data_AF-A0A4Y3PTW5-F1
#
_entry.id   AF-A0A4Y3PTW5-F1
#
_cell.length_a   1.000
_cell.length_b   1.000
_cell.length_c   1.000
_cell.angle_alpha   90.00
_cell.angle_beta   90.00
_cell.angle_gamma   90.00
#
_symmetry.space_group_name_H-M   'P 1'
#
loop_
_entity.id
_entity.type
_entity.pdbx_description
1 polymer ?
#
loop_
_entity_poly.entity_id
_entity_poly.type
_entity_poly.pdbx_seq_one_letter_code
_entity_poly.pdbx_strand_id
1 'polypeptide(L)'
;MELAVIMLENTVDNQAFSRQIRDFHKKKGQPLAIRFSEELTHIILEAPCLYIPDPKQLDPRTILDGTIRQVASHGEIHPRHKGKTVNLHLDSELVAELEQIRALVSSKTQQEVIRELFVRGMRSYLAEQEEDRNE
;
A
#
# COMPACT_ATOMS: atom_id res chain seq x y z
N MET A 1 -2.66 -12.47 -15.74
CA MET A 1 -1.62 -11.97 -14.81
C MET A 1 -1.39 -10.53 -15.20
N GLU A 2 -1.60 -9.58 -14.29
CA GLU A 2 -1.30 -8.17 -14.55
C GLU A 2 0.22 -7.97 -14.43
N LEU A 3 0.82 -7.29 -15.40
CA LEU A 3 2.27 -7.04 -15.46
C LEU A 3 2.52 -5.55 -15.25
N ALA A 4 3.54 -5.22 -14.47
CA ALA A 4 4.07 -3.86 -14.43
C ALA A 4 4.83 -3.61 -15.73
N VAL A 5 4.60 -2.45 -16.34
CA VAL A 5 5.26 -2.07 -17.60
C VAL A 5 5.96 -0.73 -17.44
N ILE A 6 7.20 -0.65 -17.91
CA ILE A 6 7.94 0.60 -18.07
C ILE A 6 8.30 0.73 -19.54
N MET A 7 8.03 1.90 -20.11
CA MET A 7 8.51 2.27 -21.43
C MET A 7 9.52 3.40 -21.32
N LEU A 8 10.73 3.13 -21.82
CA LEU A 8 11.85 4.07 -21.89
C LEU A 8 12.10 4.43 -23.35
N GLU A 9 12.54 5.66 -23.62
CA GLU A 9 13.05 6.03 -24.94
C GLU A 9 14.33 5.23 -25.25
N ASN A 10 14.54 4.82 -26.50
CA ASN A 10 15.70 4.02 -26.88
C ASN A 10 16.99 4.87 -27.00
N THR A 11 17.47 5.34 -25.86
CA THR A 11 18.75 6.05 -25.72
C THR A 11 19.83 5.12 -25.17
N VAL A 12 21.11 5.47 -25.36
CA VAL A 12 22.24 4.68 -24.85
C VAL A 12 22.18 4.56 -23.31
N ASP A 13 21.77 5.62 -22.63
CA ASP A 13 21.62 5.65 -21.17
C ASP A 13 20.49 4.71 -20.70
N ASN A 14 19.35 4.73 -21.38
CA ASN A 14 18.22 3.84 -21.06
C ASN A 14 18.49 2.38 -21.40
N GLN A 15 19.32 2.10 -22.42
CA GLN A 15 19.81 0.75 -22.69
C GLN A 15 20.74 0.26 -21.56
N ALA A 16 21.64 1.10 -21.07
CA ALA A 16 22.51 0.78 -19.94
C ALA A 16 21.67 0.54 -18.66
N PHE A 17 20.68 1.39 -18.41
CA PHE A 17 19.76 1.25 -17.29
C PHE A 17 18.92 -0.03 -17.38
N SER A 18 18.41 -0.37 -18.56
CA SER A 18 17.68 -1.62 -18.81
C SER A 18 18.53 -2.86 -18.51
N ARG A 19 19.84 -2.82 -18.82
CA ARG A 19 20.79 -3.89 -18.45
C ARG A 19 20.95 -3.98 -16.94
N GLN A 20 21.03 -2.87 -16.23
CA GLN A 20 21.11 -2.86 -14.76
C GLN A 20 19.85 -3.46 -14.12
N ILE A 21 18.66 -3.11 -14.62
CA ILE A 21 17.38 -3.70 -14.17
C ILE A 21 17.40 -5.22 -14.40
N ARG A 22 17.80 -5.67 -15.60
CA ARG A 22 17.92 -7.09 -15.92
C ARG A 22 18.87 -7.84 -14.98
N ASP A 23 20.05 -7.28 -14.74
CA ASP A 23 21.05 -7.91 -13.89
C ASP A 23 20.58 -7.95 -12.43
N PHE A 24 19.82 -6.94 -11.98
CA PHE A 24 19.19 -6.91 -10.66
C PHE A 24 18.10 -7.99 -10.51
N HIS A 25 17.24 -8.15 -11.51
CA HIS A 25 16.23 -9.23 -11.58
C HIS A 25 16.88 -10.61 -11.60
N LYS A 26 17.96 -10.79 -12.37
CA LYS A 26 18.74 -12.04 -12.40
C LYS A 26 19.32 -12.38 -11.02
N LYS A 27 19.85 -11.39 -10.30
CA LYS A 27 20.33 -11.58 -8.91
C LYS A 27 19.21 -11.99 -7.95
N LYS A 28 17.99 -11.46 -8.15
CA LYS A 28 16.80 -11.81 -7.36
C LYS A 28 16.09 -13.09 -7.81
N GLY A 29 16.48 -13.69 -8.94
CA GLY A 29 15.82 -14.86 -9.50
C GLY A 29 14.40 -14.60 -10.01
N GLN A 30 14.11 -13.37 -10.44
CA GLN A 30 12.77 -12.94 -10.86
C GLN A 30 12.68 -12.82 -12.39
N PRO A 31 11.53 -13.17 -13.01
CA PRO A 31 11.36 -13.09 -14.46
C PRO A 31 11.18 -11.64 -14.92
N LEU A 32 11.95 -11.26 -15.94
CA LEU A 32 11.87 -9.97 -16.62
C LEU A 32 11.80 -10.19 -18.13
N ALA A 33 10.80 -9.61 -18.78
CA ALA A 33 10.71 -9.54 -20.24
C ALA A 33 11.16 -8.17 -20.72
N ILE A 34 12.00 -8.15 -21.75
CA ILE A 34 12.50 -6.93 -22.40
C ILE A 34 12.09 -7.00 -23.86
N ARG A 35 11.40 -5.97 -24.33
CA ARG A 35 10.93 -5.82 -25.70
C ARG A 35 11.36 -4.46 -26.24
N PHE A 36 11.42 -4.34 -27.54
CA PHE A 36 11.62 -3.06 -28.22
C PHE A 36 10.36 -2.77 -29.04
N SER A 37 10.02 -1.49 -29.21
CA SER A 37 8.96 -1.09 -30.13
C SER A 37 9.32 -1.49 -31.57
N GLU A 38 8.31 -1.63 -32.43
CA GLU A 38 8.50 -2.01 -33.84
C GLU A 38 9.45 -1.05 -34.59
N GLU A 39 9.45 0.22 -34.20
CA GLU A 39 10.32 1.27 -34.76
C GLU A 39 11.67 1.40 -34.04
N LEU A 40 11.96 0.55 -33.05
CA LEU A 40 13.14 0.63 -32.17
C LEU A 40 13.29 1.99 -31.46
N THR A 41 12.19 2.72 -31.30
CA THR A 41 12.12 4.02 -30.65
C THR A 41 12.04 3.92 -29.13
N HIS A 42 11.51 2.81 -28.61
CA HIS A 42 11.25 2.61 -27.18
C HIS A 42 11.68 1.22 -26.71
N ILE A 43 12.15 1.14 -25.47
CA ILE A 43 12.45 -0.09 -24.73
C ILE A 43 11.31 -0.34 -23.76
N ILE A 44 10.71 -1.52 -23.82
CA ILE A 44 9.57 -1.92 -23.00
C ILE A 44 10.04 -3.02 -22.05
N LEU A 45 9.90 -2.78 -20.75
CA LEU A 45 10.24 -3.72 -19.69
C LEU A 45 8.93 -4.20 -19.04
N GLU A 46 8.71 -5.50 -19.03
CA GLU A 46 7.51 -6.13 -18.48
C GLU A 46 7.90 -7.16 -17.42
N ALA A 47 7.34 -7.06 -16.21
CA ALA A 47 7.48 -8.09 -15.18
C ALA A 47 6.27 -8.11 -14.24
N PRO A 48 5.98 -9.22 -13.54
CA PRO A 48 4.95 -9.26 -12.50
C PRO A 48 5.21 -8.27 -11.37
N CYS A 49 6.47 -8.04 -11.03
CA CYS A 49 6.94 -6.98 -10.15
C CYS A 49 8.28 -6.47 -10.70
N LEU A 50 8.34 -5.19 -11.03
CA LEU A 50 9.53 -4.58 -11.62
C LEU A 50 10.42 -4.02 -10.51
N TYR A 51 11.55 -4.68 -10.28
CA TYR A 51 12.57 -4.22 -9.35
C TYR A 51 13.56 -3.25 -10.03
N ILE A 52 13.63 -2.02 -9.52
CA ILE A 52 14.55 -0.99 -9.99
C ILE A 52 15.63 -0.74 -8.94
N PRO A 53 16.93 -0.82 -9.29
CA PRO A 53 18.02 -0.56 -8.34
C PRO A 53 18.01 0.89 -7.82
N ASP A 54 17.82 1.89 -8.68
CA ASP A 54 17.66 3.30 -8.28
C ASP A 54 16.50 3.98 -9.04
N PRO A 55 15.34 4.24 -8.38
CA PRO A 55 14.20 4.89 -9.02
C PRO A 55 14.47 6.35 -9.41
N LYS A 56 15.55 6.98 -8.94
CA LYS A 56 15.93 8.35 -9.34
C LYS A 56 16.55 8.43 -10.74
N GLN A 57 16.93 7.29 -11.32
CA GLN A 57 17.49 7.21 -12.67
C GLN A 57 16.41 7.14 -13.77
N LEU A 58 15.13 7.11 -13.38
CA LEU A 58 14.03 7.20 -14.33
C LEU A 58 13.95 8.63 -14.89
N ASP A 59 14.09 8.74 -16.21
CA ASP A 59 13.90 10.01 -16.92
C ASP A 59 12.42 10.46 -16.73
N PRO A 60 12.12 11.76 -16.53
CA PRO A 60 10.75 12.27 -16.53
C PRO A 60 9.93 11.93 -17.78
N ARG A 61 10.55 11.55 -18.90
CA ARG A 61 9.86 11.05 -20.11
C ARG A 61 9.44 9.59 -20.03
N THR A 62 9.84 8.87 -18.98
CA THR A 62 9.52 7.46 -18.80
C THR A 62 8.02 7.26 -18.60
N ILE A 63 7.40 6.43 -19.42
CA ILE A 63 6.00 6.05 -19.25
C ILE A 63 5.96 4.82 -18.33
N LEU A 64 5.32 4.98 -17.18
CA LEU A 64 5.20 3.94 -16.16
C LEU A 64 3.75 3.52 -16.01
N ASP A 65 3.47 2.24 -16.26
CA ASP A 65 2.18 1.62 -16.02
C ASP A 65 2.26 0.75 -14.76
N GLY A 66 2.07 1.40 -13.60
CA GLY A 66 2.25 0.78 -12.29
C GLY A 66 2.18 1.77 -11.14
N THR A 67 2.41 1.26 -9.93
CA THR A 67 2.63 2.09 -8.73
C THR A 67 4.06 1.85 -8.23
N ILE A 68 4.84 2.93 -8.10
CA ILE A 68 6.19 2.87 -7.53
C ILE A 68 6.06 2.82 -6.00
N ARG A 69 6.62 1.78 -5.39
CA ARG A 69 6.85 1.68 -3.95
C ARG A 69 8.35 1.75 -3.70
N GLN A 70 8.78 2.79 -2.99
CA GLN A 70 10.18 2.93 -2.63
C GLN A 70 10.46 2.11 -1.37
N VAL A 71 11.37 1.15 -1.47
CA VAL A 71 11.86 0.34 -0.35
C VAL A 71 13.31 0.76 -0.08
N ALA A 72 13.77 0.66 1.17
CA ALA A 72 15.06 1.21 1.62
C ALA A 72 16.29 0.79 0.77
N SER A 73 16.21 -0.33 0.03
CA SER A 73 17.31 -0.84 -0.80
C SER A 73 17.07 -0.76 -2.32
N HIS A 74 15.84 -0.51 -2.78
CA HIS A 74 15.48 -0.49 -4.20
C HIS A 74 14.03 0.02 -4.41
N GLY A 75 13.70 0.42 -5.63
CA GLY A 75 12.32 0.67 -6.04
C GLY A 75 11.61 -0.59 -6.49
N GLU A 76 10.36 -0.76 -6.11
CA GLU A 76 9.47 -1.81 -6.62
C GLU A 76 8.32 -1.19 -7.38
N ILE A 77 8.09 -1.62 -8.61
CA ILE A 77 6.93 -1.22 -9.39
C ILE A 77 5.98 -2.39 -9.45
N HIS A 78 4.82 -2.18 -8.86
CA HIS A 78 3.72 -3.12 -8.87
C HIS A 78 2.75 -2.74 -9.99
N PRO A 79 2.13 -3.71 -10.68
CA PRO A 79 1.14 -3.43 -11.70
C PRO A 79 0.03 -2.56 -11.13
N ARG A 80 -0.47 -1.63 -11.95
CA ARG A 80 -1.59 -0.79 -11.58
C ARG A 80 -2.84 -1.67 -11.60
N HIS A 81 -3.18 -2.26 -10.46
CA HIS A 81 -4.46 -2.96 -10.32
C HIS A 81 -5.56 -1.98 -10.80
N LYS A 82 -6.28 -2.33 -11.88
CA LYS A 82 -7.65 -1.83 -12.04
C LYS A 82 -8.35 -2.31 -10.79
N GLY A 83 -8.58 -1.40 -9.83
CA GLY A 83 -9.09 -1.77 -8.52
C GLY A 83 -10.27 -2.72 -8.69
N LYS A 84 -10.09 -3.99 -8.32
CA LYS A 84 -11.23 -4.77 -7.89
C LYS A 84 -11.71 -4.05 -6.66
N THR A 85 -12.88 -3.42 -6.72
CA THR A 85 -13.64 -3.10 -5.52
C THR A 85 -13.70 -4.41 -4.74
N VAL A 86 -12.91 -4.52 -3.68
CA VAL A 86 -13.06 -5.61 -2.74
C VAL A 86 -14.36 -5.30 -2.03
N ASN A 87 -15.47 -5.83 -2.53
CA ASN A 87 -16.69 -5.91 -1.75
C ASN A 87 -16.42 -6.92 -0.65
N LEU A 88 -15.78 -6.45 0.42
CA LEU A 88 -15.83 -7.09 1.72
C LEU A 88 -17.31 -7.14 2.07
N HIS A 89 -17.94 -8.27 1.74
CA HIS A 89 -19.19 -8.63 2.37
C HIS A 89 -18.79 -8.91 3.82
N LEU A 90 -19.08 -7.95 4.70
CA LEU A 90 -19.06 -8.21 6.12
C LEU A 90 -19.95 -9.42 6.35
N ASP A 91 -19.41 -10.46 6.98
CA ASP A 91 -20.20 -11.62 7.36
C ASP A 91 -21.46 -11.14 8.09
N SER A 92 -22.61 -11.74 7.81
CA SER A 92 -23.92 -11.35 8.32
C SER A 92 -23.94 -11.20 9.86
N GLU A 93 -23.07 -11.96 10.52
CA GLU A 93 -22.84 -11.96 11.97
C GLU A 93 -22.14 -10.67 12.45
N LEU A 94 -21.12 -10.20 11.73
CA LEU A 94 -20.41 -8.93 11.99
C LEU A 94 -21.30 -7.71 11.74
N VAL A 95 -22.17 -7.78 10.73
CA VAL A 95 -23.19 -6.74 10.50
C VAL A 95 -24.21 -6.70 11.65
N ALA A 96 -24.62 -7.86 12.16
CA ALA A 96 -25.53 -7.95 13.29
C ALA A 96 -24.91 -7.41 14.58
N GLU A 97 -23.62 -7.69 14.84
CA GLU A 97 -22.89 -7.10 15.97
C GLU A 97 -22.74 -5.59 15.84
N LEU A 98 -22.40 -5.08 14.64
CA LEU A 98 -22.32 -3.64 14.39
C LEU A 98 -23.66 -2.94 14.58
N GLU A 99 -24.76 -3.53 14.12
CA GLU A 99 -26.11 -2.99 14.36
C GLU A 99 -26.51 -3.07 15.84
N GLN A 100 -26.11 -4.11 16.59
CA GLN A 100 -26.33 -4.15 18.04
C GLN A 100 -25.55 -3.04 18.77
N ILE A 101 -24.28 -2.82 18.42
CA ILE A 101 -23.45 -1.74 18.98
C ILE A 101 -24.06 -0.39 18.61
N ARG A 102 -24.48 -0.21 17.36
CA ARG A 102 -25.13 1.00 16.88
C ARG A 102 -26.45 1.26 17.59
N ALA A 103 -27.27 0.23 17.81
CA ALA A 103 -28.51 0.34 18.56
C ALA A 103 -28.26 0.79 20.01
N LEU A 104 -27.26 0.20 20.67
CA LEU A 104 -26.85 0.53 22.04
C LEU A 104 -26.31 1.96 22.20
N VAL A 105 -25.64 2.48 21.17
CA VAL A 105 -25.12 3.85 21.13
C VAL A 105 -26.20 4.84 20.69
N SER A 106 -27.09 4.46 19.78
CA SER A 106 -28.18 5.31 19.27
C SER A 106 -29.31 5.52 20.28
N SER A 107 -29.50 4.57 21.21
CA SER A 107 -30.45 4.73 22.31
C SER A 107 -29.95 5.67 23.41
N LYS A 108 -28.70 6.13 23.33
CA LYS A 108 -28.10 7.05 24.31
C LYS A 108 -27.83 8.40 23.66
N THR A 109 -28.37 9.43 24.27
CA THR A 109 -28.08 10.82 23.90
C THR A 109 -26.60 11.13 24.15
N GLN A 110 -26.03 12.10 23.42
CA GLN A 110 -24.66 12.56 23.65
C GLN A 110 -24.38 12.87 25.14
N GLN A 111 -25.38 13.40 25.85
CA GLN A 111 -25.29 13.67 27.28
C GLN A 111 -25.09 12.41 28.12
N GLU A 112 -25.74 11.29 27.78
CA GLU A 112 -25.59 10.02 28.50
C GLU A 112 -24.22 9.41 28.25
N VAL A 113 -23.71 9.47 27.02
CA VAL A 113 -22.36 9.01 26.67
C VAL A 113 -21.30 9.82 27.42
N ILE A 114 -21.44 11.16 27.45
CA ILE A 114 -20.54 12.05 28.20
C ILE A 114 -20.59 11.73 29.70
N ARG A 115 -21.79 11.51 30.25
CA ARG A 115 -21.96 11.18 31.67
C ARG A 115 -21.31 9.84 32.03
N GLU A 116 -21.42 8.82 31.19
CA GLU A 116 -20.78 7.52 31.41
C GLU A 116 -19.26 7.60 31.37
N LEU A 117 -18.70 8.31 30.39
CA LEU A 117 -17.26 8.57 30.32
C LEU A 117 -16.77 9.33 31.55
N PHE A 118 -17.54 10.32 32.01
CA PHE A 118 -17.21 11.09 33.21
C PHE A 118 -17.23 10.24 34.48
N VAL A 119 -18.27 9.41 34.67
CA VAL A 119 -18.37 8.50 35.83
C VAL A 119 -17.23 7.48 35.83
N ARG A 120 -16.88 6.94 34.66
CA ARG A 120 -15.76 5.99 34.53
C ARG A 120 -14.42 6.66 34.84
N GLY A 121 -14.20 7.88 34.36
CA GLY A 121 -13.01 8.67 34.67
C GLY A 121 -12.89 8.99 36.17
N MET A 122 -13.98 9.41 36.80
CA MET A 122 -14.03 9.67 38.24
C MET A 122 -13.74 8.41 39.07
N ARG A 123 -14.23 7.24 38.66
CA ARG A 123 -13.93 5.98 39.34
C ARG A 123 -12.47 5.57 39.21
N SER A 124 -11.87 5.70 38.03
CA SER A 124 -10.43 5.44 37.84
C SER A 124 -9.59 6.35 38.73
N TYR A 125 -9.91 7.64 38.72
CA TYR A 125 -9.22 8.63 39.54
C TYR A 125 -9.34 8.36 41.04
N LEU A 126 -10.53 7.99 41.52
CA LEU A 126 -10.71 7.63 42.94
C LEU A 126 -9.99 6.34 43.30
N ALA A 127 -9.96 5.34 42.41
CA ALA A 127 -9.21 4.11 42.64
C ALA A 127 -7.69 4.38 42.71
N GLU A 128 -7.16 5.22 41.82
CA GLU A 128 -5.77 5.67 41.86
C GLU A 128 -5.46 6.41 43.18
N GLN A 129 -6.38 7.26 43.67
CA GLN A 129 -6.20 7.92 44.97
C GLN A 129 -6.33 7.01 46.20
N GLU A 130 -7.09 5.91 46.10
CA GLU A 130 -7.20 4.91 47.17
C GLU A 130 -5.99 3.96 47.19
N GLU A 131 -5.40 3.67 46.04
CA GLU A 131 -4.10 2.98 45.94
C GLU A 131 -2.97 3.85 46.52
N ASP A 132 -2.88 5.12 46.14
CA ASP A 132 -1.88 6.07 46.68
C ASP A 132 -2.02 6.36 48.19
N ARG A 133 -3.16 6.03 48.81
CA ARG A 133 -3.40 6.21 50.25
C ARG A 133 -3.09 4.96 51.10
N ASN A 134 -2.95 3.80 50.47
CA ASN A 134 -2.71 2.53 51.14
C ASN A 134 -1.26 2.02 51.00
N GLU A 135 -0.38 2.80 50.35
CA GLU A 135 1.09 2.71 50.44
C GLU A 135 1.65 3.64 51.54
#